data_AF-A0A1B6GBI4-F1
#
_entry.id   AF-A0A1B6GBI4-F1
#
_cell.length_a   1.000
_cell.length_b   1.000
_cell.length_c   1.000
_cell.angle_alpha   90.00
_cell.angle_beta   90.00
_cell.angle_gamma   90.00
#
_symmetry.space_group_name_H-M   'P 1'
#
loop_
_entity.id
_entity.type
_entity.pdbx_description
1 polymer ?
#
loop_
_entity_poly.entity_id
_entity_poly.type
_entity_poly.pdbx_seq_one_letter_code
_entity_poly.pdbx_strand_id
1 'polypeptide(L)'
;MPSGNVDKPVIEDNRDGTVCIKYDPREEGLHELSVKYNGEHVQGSPFKFHVDSISSGYVTAYGPGLTHGVSGEPGNFTISTKGAGSGGLSMAVEGPSKAEISCHDNKDGTVSVSYLPTAP
;
A
#
# COMPACT_ATOMS: atom_id res chain seq x y z
N MET A 1 -12.84 -12.85 -3.67
CA MET A 1 -12.83 -11.74 -4.64
C MET A 1 -13.98 -10.83 -4.27
N PRO A 2 -13.77 -9.51 -4.22
CA PRO A 2 -14.85 -8.57 -3.95
C PRO A 2 -15.98 -8.72 -4.95
N SER A 3 -17.18 -8.31 -4.56
CA SER A 3 -18.45 -8.45 -5.27
C SER A 3 -18.54 -7.67 -6.58
N GLY A 4 -17.55 -6.81 -6.87
CA GLY A 4 -17.54 -5.93 -8.04
C GLY A 4 -18.34 -4.63 -7.83
N ASN A 5 -18.79 -4.37 -6.61
CA ASN A 5 -19.43 -3.10 -6.25
C ASN A 5 -18.45 -1.93 -6.46
N VAL A 6 -18.97 -0.84 -7.03
CA VAL A 6 -18.22 0.39 -7.26
C VAL A 6 -18.66 1.44 -6.25
N ASP A 7 -17.77 1.78 -5.33
CA ASP A 7 -17.95 2.88 -4.39
C ASP A 7 -17.18 4.13 -4.84
N LYS A 8 -17.70 5.31 -4.44
CA LYS A 8 -17.03 6.59 -4.69
C LYS A 8 -16.19 6.96 -3.46
N PRO A 9 -14.85 7.04 -3.58
CA PRO A 9 -14.01 7.48 -2.48
C PRO A 9 -14.17 8.99 -2.23
N VAL A 10 -13.74 9.42 -1.05
CA VAL A 10 -13.59 10.85 -0.74
C VAL A 10 -12.28 11.34 -1.38
N ILE A 11 -12.36 12.44 -2.11
CA ILE A 11 -11.22 13.04 -2.81
C ILE A 11 -10.98 14.44 -2.23
N GLU A 12 -9.76 14.70 -1.77
CA GLU A 12 -9.32 15.98 -1.22
C GLU A 12 -8.16 16.53 -2.07
N ASP A 13 -8.30 17.76 -2.57
CA ASP A 13 -7.23 18.48 -3.27
C ASP A 13 -6.33 19.19 -2.24
N ASN A 14 -5.05 18.83 -2.24
CA ASN A 14 -4.06 19.37 -1.31
C ASN A 14 -3.54 20.76 -1.73
N ARG A 15 -3.92 21.24 -2.93
CA ARG A 15 -3.53 22.54 -3.51
C ARG A 15 -2.02 22.74 -3.68
N ASP A 16 -1.28 21.65 -3.76
CA ASP A 16 0.16 21.60 -4.00
C ASP A 16 0.52 20.76 -5.24
N GLY A 17 -0.49 20.41 -6.04
CA GLY A 17 -0.35 19.50 -7.19
C GLY A 17 -0.60 18.02 -6.85
N THR A 18 -0.91 17.69 -5.59
CA THR A 18 -1.27 16.33 -5.15
C THR A 18 -2.73 16.22 -4.72
N VAL A 19 -3.26 15.00 -4.71
CA VAL A 19 -4.64 14.68 -4.32
C VAL A 19 -4.63 13.52 -3.33
N CYS A 20 -5.41 13.63 -2.24
CA CYS A 20 -5.62 12.56 -1.28
C CYS A 20 -6.93 11.83 -1.56
N ILE A 21 -6.87 10.50 -1.63
CA ILE A 21 -8.05 9.63 -1.84
C ILE A 21 -8.25 8.81 -0.58
N LYS A 22 -9.42 8.92 0.06
CA LYS A 22 -9.81 8.16 1.25
C LYS A 22 -10.96 7.22 0.90
N TYR A 23 -10.83 5.96 1.29
CA TYR A 23 -11.83 4.92 1.05
C TYR A 23 -11.88 3.97 2.24
N ASP A 24 -13.09 3.71 2.73
CA ASP A 24 -13.36 2.73 3.78
C ASP A 24 -13.93 1.45 3.12
N PRO A 25 -13.08 0.44 2.85
CA PRO A 25 -13.52 -0.78 2.17
C PRO A 25 -14.47 -1.60 3.05
N ARG A 26 -15.46 -2.24 2.42
CA ARG A 26 -16.44 -3.10 3.09
C ARG A 26 -16.20 -4.59 2.89
N GLU A 27 -15.32 -4.94 1.96
CA GLU A 27 -15.05 -6.30 1.56
C GLU A 27 -13.54 -6.56 1.56
N GLU A 28 -13.19 -7.83 1.74
CA GLU A 28 -11.81 -8.30 1.78
C GLU A 28 -11.36 -8.72 0.37
N GLY A 29 -10.05 -8.64 0.14
CA GLY A 29 -9.39 -9.08 -1.08
C GLY A 29 -8.89 -7.93 -1.96
N LEU A 30 -8.55 -8.28 -3.20
CA LEU A 30 -7.97 -7.37 -4.18
C LEU A 30 -9.03 -6.39 -4.73
N HIS A 31 -8.77 -5.09 -4.56
CA HIS A 31 -9.59 -3.99 -5.06
C HIS A 31 -8.84 -3.20 -6.14
N GLU A 32 -9.60 -2.50 -7.00
CA GLU A 32 -9.07 -1.60 -8.02
C GLU A 32 -9.60 -0.17 -7.81
N LEU A 33 -8.70 0.81 -7.81
CA LEU A 33 -8.99 2.23 -7.75
C LEU A 33 -8.76 2.87 -9.12
N SER A 34 -9.86 3.24 -9.78
CA SER A 34 -9.84 3.99 -11.03
C SER A 34 -9.80 5.49 -10.77
N VAL A 35 -8.68 6.13 -11.11
CA VAL A 35 -8.49 7.58 -11.01
C VAL A 35 -8.47 8.15 -12.42
N LYS A 36 -9.39 9.06 -12.71
CA LYS A 36 -9.58 9.62 -14.04
C LYS A 36 -9.55 11.14 -14.01
N TYR A 37 -8.95 11.74 -15.04
CA TYR A 37 -9.01 13.16 -15.34
C TYR A 37 -9.70 13.34 -16.70
N ASN A 38 -10.74 14.17 -16.77
CA ASN A 38 -11.58 14.35 -17.98
C ASN A 38 -12.10 13.05 -18.61
N GLY A 39 -12.36 12.02 -17.80
CA GLY A 39 -12.86 10.72 -18.27
C GLY A 39 -11.78 9.74 -18.70
N GLU A 40 -10.51 10.16 -18.77
CA GLU A 40 -9.36 9.31 -19.11
C GLU A 40 -8.57 8.91 -17.86
N HIS A 41 -7.97 7.72 -17.87
CA HIS A 41 -7.13 7.25 -16.76
C HIS A 41 -5.86 8.09 -16.64
N VAL A 42 -5.53 8.48 -15.41
CA VAL A 42 -4.20 9.05 -15.13
C VAL A 42 -3.13 7.96 -15.19
N GLN A 43 -1.87 8.35 -15.31
CA GLN A 43 -0.75 7.41 -15.28
C GLN A 43 -0.80 6.54 -14.00
N GLY A 44 -0.62 5.23 -14.16
CA GLY A 44 -0.67 4.25 -13.06
C GLY A 44 -2.07 3.75 -12.69
N SER A 45 -3.13 4.40 -13.17
CA SER A 45 -4.50 3.92 -12.98
C SER A 45 -4.85 2.79 -13.98
N PRO A 46 -5.57 1.74 -13.56
CA PRO A 46 -6.12 1.48 -12.22
C PRO A 46 -5.05 1.03 -11.21
N PHE A 47 -5.11 1.61 -9.99
CA PHE A 47 -4.25 1.20 -8.88
C PHE A 47 -4.86 -0.02 -8.21
N LYS A 48 -4.04 -1.02 -7.88
CA LYS A 48 -4.49 -2.24 -7.20
C LYS A 48 -4.03 -2.22 -5.75
N PHE A 49 -4.94 -2.55 -4.84
CA PHE A 49 -4.62 -2.65 -3.41
C PHE A 49 -5.36 -3.83 -2.79
N HIS A 50 -4.74 -4.48 -1.80
CA HIS A 50 -5.35 -5.58 -1.08
C HIS A 50 -5.96 -5.07 0.21
N VAL A 51 -7.22 -5.44 0.48
CA VAL A 51 -7.87 -5.19 1.76
C VAL A 51 -7.87 -6.52 2.50
N ASP A 52 -7.08 -6.62 3.56
CA ASP A 52 -7.10 -7.82 4.39
C ASP A 52 -8.34 -7.88 5.27
N SER A 53 -8.70 -9.10 5.65
CA SER A 53 -9.65 -9.33 6.73
C SER A 53 -9.22 -8.62 8.01
N ILE A 54 -10.18 -8.12 8.78
CA ILE A 54 -9.98 -7.88 10.21
C ILE A 54 -9.94 -9.26 10.89
N SER A 55 -8.96 -10.10 10.52
CA SER A 55 -8.64 -11.25 11.35
C SER A 55 -8.03 -10.71 12.64
N SER A 56 -8.16 -11.48 13.71
CA SER A 56 -7.33 -11.31 14.91
C SER A 56 -5.82 -11.50 14.65
N GLY A 57 -5.41 -11.52 13.38
CA GLY A 57 -4.04 -11.58 12.90
C GLY A 57 -3.28 -10.42 13.47
N TYR A 58 -2.43 -10.74 14.43
CA TYR A 58 -1.53 -9.82 15.09
C TYR A 58 -0.51 -9.14 14.16
N VAL A 59 -0.54 -9.46 12.85
CA VAL A 59 0.35 -8.90 11.85
C VAL A 59 -0.47 -8.22 10.75
N THR A 60 -0.22 -6.94 10.51
CA THR A 60 -0.82 -6.14 9.44
C THR A 60 0.26 -5.32 8.73
N ALA A 61 0.09 -5.00 7.46
CA ALA A 61 0.98 -4.10 6.73
C ALA A 61 0.17 -2.98 6.06
N TYR A 62 0.66 -1.74 6.14
CA TYR A 62 -0.01 -0.58 5.57
C TYR A 62 1.00 0.50 5.16
N GLY A 63 0.62 1.33 4.20
CA GLY A 63 1.44 2.45 3.73
C GLY A 63 1.58 2.49 2.21
N PRO A 64 2.02 3.63 1.66
CA PRO A 64 1.98 3.90 0.22
C PRO A 64 2.82 2.91 -0.59
N GLY A 65 3.98 2.49 -0.08
CA GLY A 65 4.90 1.57 -0.74
C GLY A 65 4.34 0.18 -1.03
N LEU A 66 3.19 -0.19 -0.46
CA LEU A 66 2.48 -1.44 -0.78
C LEU A 66 1.57 -1.33 -2.02
N THR A 67 1.26 -0.11 -2.44
CA THR A 67 0.28 0.16 -3.51
C THR A 67 0.88 0.88 -4.72
N HIS A 68 1.90 1.69 -4.49
CA HIS A 68 2.53 2.51 -5.52
C HIS A 68 3.98 2.81 -5.15
N GLY A 69 4.83 2.93 -6.17
CA GLY A 69 6.22 3.35 -6.04
C GLY A 69 6.65 4.17 -7.25
N VAL A 70 7.60 5.08 -7.05
CA VAL A 70 8.22 5.88 -8.10
C VAL A 70 9.67 5.45 -8.22
N SER A 71 10.13 5.13 -9.43
CA SER A 71 11.53 4.76 -9.66
C SER A 71 12.47 5.87 -9.18
N GLY A 72 13.47 5.51 -8.36
CA GLY A 72 14.40 6.44 -7.73
C GLY A 72 13.89 7.05 -6.42
N GLU A 73 12.65 6.81 -6.01
CA GLU A 73 12.12 7.28 -4.73
C GLU A 73 11.85 6.13 -3.75
N PRO A 74 12.15 6.28 -2.44
CA PRO A 74 11.89 5.24 -1.46
C PRO A 74 10.38 4.92 -1.32
N GLY A 75 10.02 3.66 -1.58
CA GLY A 75 8.70 3.10 -1.28
C GLY A 75 8.62 2.70 0.19
N ASN A 76 7.85 3.46 0.98
CA ASN A 76 7.76 3.27 2.43
C ASN A 76 6.44 2.61 2.83
N PHE A 77 6.52 1.66 3.76
CA PHE A 77 5.36 1.08 4.43
C PHE A 77 5.70 0.59 5.83
N THR A 78 4.69 0.26 6.62
CA THR A 78 4.82 -0.19 8.00
C THR A 78 4.20 -1.57 8.15
N ILE A 79 4.87 -2.44 8.88
CA ILE A 79 4.34 -3.72 9.33
C ILE A 79 4.08 -3.60 10.82
N SER A 80 2.85 -3.75 11.27
CA SER A 80 2.55 -3.94 12.69
C SER A 80 2.55 -5.42 13.01
N THR A 81 3.30 -5.85 14.03
CA THR A 81 3.34 -7.22 14.57
C THR A 81 2.76 -7.29 15.99
N LYS A 82 1.95 -6.29 16.36
CA LYS A 82 1.39 -6.14 17.71
C LYS A 82 0.52 -7.34 18.07
N GLY A 83 1.03 -8.12 19.04
CA GLY A 83 0.37 -9.30 19.60
C GLY A 83 0.77 -10.64 18.96
N ALA A 84 1.65 -10.65 17.95
CA ALA A 84 1.94 -11.84 17.15
C ALA A 84 2.73 -12.92 17.90
N GLY A 85 3.24 -12.57 19.08
CA GLY A 85 4.21 -13.37 19.80
C GLY A 85 5.58 -13.32 19.11
N SER A 86 6.44 -14.25 19.47
CA SER A 86 7.78 -14.37 18.91
C SER A 86 7.75 -15.18 17.60
N GLY A 87 8.36 -14.66 16.55
CA GLY A 87 8.44 -15.32 15.24
C GLY A 87 9.38 -14.59 14.28
N GLY A 88 9.70 -15.23 13.16
CA GLY A 88 10.48 -14.61 12.08
C GLY A 88 9.57 -13.88 11.09
N LEU A 89 9.94 -12.66 10.71
CA LEU A 89 9.32 -11.92 9.61
C LEU A 89 10.18 -12.09 8.36
N SER A 90 9.62 -12.66 7.28
CA SER A 90 10.27 -12.76 5.98
C SER A 90 9.63 -11.78 5.00
N MET A 91 10.46 -11.16 4.16
CA MET A 91 10.03 -10.13 3.21
C MET A 91 10.74 -10.31 1.87
N ALA A 92 10.01 -10.06 0.78
CA ALA A 92 10.53 -10.03 -0.57
C ALA A 92 9.90 -8.86 -1.34
N VAL A 93 10.72 -8.20 -2.15
CA VAL A 93 10.26 -7.21 -3.15
C VAL A 93 10.68 -7.75 -4.50
N GLU A 94 9.71 -8.08 -5.33
CA GLU A 94 9.90 -8.61 -6.67
C GLU A 94 9.49 -7.56 -7.70
N GLY A 95 10.26 -7.43 -8.77
CA GLY A 95 10.03 -6.41 -9.78
C GLY A 95 11.09 -6.42 -10.88
N PRO A 96 11.04 -5.44 -11.79
CA PRO A 96 11.93 -5.36 -12.95
C PRO A 96 13.39 -5.06 -12.58
N SER A 97 13.64 -4.58 -11.36
CA SER A 97 14.97 -4.37 -10.80
C SER A 97 15.07 -4.95 -9.39
N LYS A 98 16.28 -5.33 -8.98
CA LYS A 98 16.56 -5.63 -7.57
C LYS A 98 16.37 -4.35 -6.75
N ALA A 99 15.53 -4.41 -5.73
CA ALA A 99 15.37 -3.34 -4.76
C ALA A 99 16.20 -3.62 -3.50
N GLU A 100 16.90 -2.61 -2.98
CA GLU A 100 17.43 -2.66 -1.62
C GLU A 100 16.29 -2.45 -0.64
N ILE A 101 16.19 -3.33 0.36
CA ILE A 101 15.17 -3.28 1.40
C ILE A 101 15.85 -2.93 2.71
N SER A 102 15.36 -1.90 3.39
CA SER A 102 15.76 -1.52 4.74
C SER A 102 14.59 -1.72 5.69
N CYS A 103 14.87 -2.32 6.84
CA CYS A 103 13.90 -2.55 7.90
C CYS A 103 14.40 -1.91 9.18
N HIS A 104 13.55 -1.15 9.86
CA HIS A 104 13.82 -0.54 11.15
C HIS A 104 12.75 -0.97 12.15
N ASP A 105 13.16 -1.68 13.21
CA ASP A 105 12.28 -2.01 14.32
C ASP A 105 12.07 -0.77 15.20
N ASN A 106 10.83 -0.29 15.24
CA ASN A 106 10.45 0.91 15.98
C ASN A 106 10.35 0.66 17.50
N LYS A 107 10.50 -0.60 17.96
CA LYS A 107 10.39 -1.04 19.37
C LYS A 107 9.03 -0.78 20.02
N ASP A 108 8.01 -0.55 19.23
CA ASP A 108 6.63 -0.40 19.68
C ASP A 108 5.73 -1.54 19.17
N GLY A 109 6.31 -2.59 18.58
CA GLY A 109 5.58 -3.64 17.88
C GLY A 109 5.25 -3.30 16.42
N THR A 110 5.91 -2.30 15.86
CA THR A 110 5.88 -2.01 14.42
C THR A 110 7.29 -1.98 13.83
N VAL A 111 7.38 -2.29 12.53
CA VAL A 111 8.60 -2.28 11.73
C VAL A 111 8.38 -1.32 10.56
N SER A 112 9.23 -0.30 10.45
CA SER A 112 9.27 0.59 9.31
C SER A 112 10.08 -0.07 8.19
N VAL A 113 9.49 -0.15 7.00
CA VAL A 113 10.13 -0.74 5.81
C VAL A 113 10.27 0.32 4.74
N SER A 114 11.44 0.38 4.12
CA SER A 114 11.69 1.20 2.95
C SER A 114 12.42 0.40 1.88
N TYR A 115 11.94 0.43 0.64
CA TYR A 115 12.63 -0.15 -0.50
C TYR A 115 12.89 0.90 -1.59
N LEU A 116 13.98 0.75 -2.34
CA LEU A 116 14.32 1.66 -3.45
C LEU A 116 14.16 0.95 -4.81
N PRO A 117 13.05 1.17 -5.54
CA PRO A 117 12.93 0.72 -6.92
C PRO A 117 13.84 1.56 -7.83
N THR A 118 14.58 0.92 -8.72
CA THR A 118 15.51 1.61 -9.65
C THR A 118 15.10 1.49 -11.12
N ALA A 119 14.08 0.67 -11.41
CA ALA A 119 13.46 0.56 -12.72
C ALA A 119 11.94 0.69 -12.62
N PRO A 120 11.27 1.21 -13.68
CA PRO A 120 9.80 1.21 -13.80
C PRO A 120 9.24 -0.19 -14.04
#